data_AF-A0A2M7WZT7-F1
#
_entry.id   AF-A0A2M7WZT7-F1
#
_cell.length_a   1.000
_cell.length_b   1.000
_cell.length_c   1.000
_cell.angle_alpha   90.00
_cell.angle_beta   90.00
_cell.angle_gamma   90.00
#
_symmetry.space_group_name_H-M   'P 1'
#
loop_
_entity.id
_entity.type
_entity.pdbx_description
1 polymer ?
#
loop_
_entity_poly.entity_id
_entity_poly.type
_entity_poly.pdbx_seq_one_letter_code
_entity_poly.pdbx_strand_id
1 'polypeptide(L)'
;MVVGIGRGVLVSAVQQNEDLNEPQKQQAVKAINAFATWAESAQFTDPVLAQKAIGVVCQTARELKFASLDEVRALTFDQALAKGDIAFKGLKQVFELYGLSIDQTLDSVKAVLVSETGDQAKVKVSYTLLATPLEFESEMVRYQGRWYGADGLRKMQKEAAESAVAKAVAPAAKG
;
A
#
# COMPACT_ATOMS: atom_id res chain seq x y z
N MET A 1 13.46 -21.71 4.58
CA MET A 1 14.67 -21.29 3.83
C MET A 1 14.35 -20.29 2.71
N VAL A 2 13.33 -20.50 1.88
CA VAL A 2 12.96 -19.59 0.76
C VAL A 2 12.51 -18.20 1.23
N VAL A 3 11.70 -18.11 2.30
CA VAL A 3 11.22 -16.81 2.83
C VAL A 3 12.38 -15.93 3.32
N GLY A 4 13.38 -16.51 3.98
CA GLY A 4 14.56 -15.78 4.47
C GLY A 4 15.44 -15.21 3.35
N ILE A 5 15.60 -15.93 2.24
CA ILE A 5 16.34 -15.44 1.05
C ILE A 5 15.56 -14.28 0.41
N GLY A 6 14.25 -14.44 0.21
CA GLY A 6 13.39 -13.39 -0.34
C GLY A 6 13.38 -12.11 0.51
N ARG A 7 13.32 -12.26 1.84
CA ARG A 7 13.42 -11.15 2.80
C ARG A 7 14.72 -10.36 2.63
N GLY A 8 15.86 -11.04 2.53
CA GLY A 8 17.17 -10.38 2.36
C GLY A 8 17.28 -9.58 1.06
N VAL A 9 16.76 -10.12 -0.05
CA VAL A 9 16.72 -9.43 -1.35
C VAL A 9 15.87 -8.17 -1.27
N LEU A 10 14.67 -8.25 -0.68
CA LEU A 10 13.77 -7.09 -0.54
C LEU A 10 14.35 -6.01 0.37
N VAL A 11 14.96 -6.39 1.49
CA VAL A 11 15.63 -5.43 2.39
C VAL A 11 16.77 -4.72 1.66
N SER A 12 17.59 -5.46 0.90
CA SER A 12 18.68 -4.86 0.13
C SER A 12 18.17 -3.90 -0.95
N ALA A 13 17.10 -4.27 -1.67
CA ALA A 13 16.48 -3.42 -2.68
C ALA A 13 15.94 -2.10 -2.07
N VAL A 14 15.33 -2.15 -0.88
CA VAL A 14 14.89 -0.95 -0.15
C VAL A 14 16.08 -0.08 0.26
N GLN A 15 17.17 -0.68 0.74
CA GLN A 15 18.37 0.06 1.13
C GLN A 15 19.04 0.76 -0.05
N GLN A 16 19.03 0.14 -1.22
CA GLN A 16 19.58 0.69 -2.46
C GLN A 16 18.68 1.74 -3.11
N ASN A 17 17.42 1.86 -2.70
CA ASN A 17 16.49 2.82 -3.29
C ASN A 17 16.86 4.26 -2.87
N GLU A 18 17.29 5.08 -3.82
CA GLU A 18 17.71 6.47 -3.58
C GLU A 18 16.51 7.43 -3.40
N ASP A 19 15.32 7.03 -3.83
CA ASP A 19 14.10 7.84 -3.71
C ASP A 19 13.48 7.81 -2.31
N LEU A 20 13.93 6.87 -1.47
CA LEU A 20 13.50 6.69 -0.09
C LEU A 20 14.46 7.38 0.88
N ASN A 21 13.91 8.18 1.80
CA ASN A 21 14.69 8.73 2.89
C ASN A 21 14.97 7.67 3.98
N GLU A 22 15.93 7.94 4.87
CA GLU A 22 16.33 6.99 5.92
C GLU A 22 15.15 6.50 6.79
N PRO A 23 14.21 7.37 7.23
CA PRO A 23 13.00 6.93 7.94
C PRO A 23 12.11 5.99 7.12
N GLN A 24 11.90 6.28 5.83
CA GLN A 24 11.10 5.45 4.93
C GLN A 24 11.75 4.08 4.71
N LYS A 25 13.09 4.02 4.55
CA LYS A 25 13.82 2.76 4.45
C LYS A 25 13.62 1.90 5.69
N GLN A 26 13.76 2.49 6.89
CA GLN A 26 13.54 1.77 8.14
C GLN A 26 12.11 1.26 8.27
N GLN A 27 11.11 2.07 7.89
CA GLN A 27 9.71 1.65 7.90
C GLN A 27 9.44 0.50 6.91
N ALA A 28 9.97 0.60 5.69
CA ALA A 28 9.83 -0.45 4.68
C ALA A 28 10.49 -1.77 5.12
N VAL A 29 11.67 -1.71 5.74
CA VAL A 29 12.33 -2.89 6.32
C VAL A 29 11.50 -3.50 7.46
N LYS A 30 10.94 -2.68 8.35
CA LYS A 30 10.03 -3.17 9.41
C LYS A 30 8.80 -3.86 8.82
N ALA A 31 8.21 -3.29 7.78
CA ALA A 31 7.08 -3.91 7.07
C ALA A 31 7.49 -5.25 6.44
N ILE A 32 8.59 -5.29 5.69
CA ILE A 32 9.13 -6.53 5.09
C ILE A 32 9.35 -7.61 6.15
N ASN A 33 9.90 -7.23 7.31
CA ASN A 33 10.13 -8.16 8.41
C ASN A 33 8.81 -8.70 8.99
N ALA A 34 7.81 -7.84 9.20
CA ALA A 34 6.49 -8.25 9.69
C ALA A 34 5.82 -9.22 8.70
N PHE A 35 5.87 -8.93 7.40
CA PHE A 35 5.37 -9.81 6.34
C PHE A 35 6.11 -11.13 6.28
N ALA A 36 7.43 -11.13 6.41
CA ALA A 36 8.22 -12.36 6.43
C ALA A 36 7.85 -13.25 7.63
N THR A 37 7.72 -12.67 8.83
CA THR A 37 7.29 -13.40 10.02
C THR A 37 5.89 -14.00 9.85
N TRP A 38 4.95 -13.23 9.30
CA TRP A 38 3.63 -13.76 8.97
C TRP A 38 3.72 -14.91 7.98
N ALA A 39 4.43 -14.75 6.87
CA ALA A 39 4.57 -15.77 5.84
C ALA A 39 5.26 -17.04 6.36
N GLU A 40 6.17 -16.94 7.33
CA GLU A 40 6.76 -18.09 8.01
C GLU A 40 5.74 -18.82 8.91
N SER A 41 4.84 -18.09 9.56
CA SER A 41 3.77 -18.66 10.39
C SER A 41 2.54 -19.15 9.60
N ALA A 42 2.35 -18.63 8.39
CA ALA A 42 1.18 -18.94 7.57
C ALA A 42 1.23 -20.41 7.15
N GLN A 43 0.19 -21.15 7.52
CA GLN A 43 0.08 -22.59 7.28
C GLN A 43 -0.33 -22.88 5.82
N PHE A 44 0.48 -22.44 4.86
CA PHE A 44 0.20 -22.60 3.43
C PHE A 44 0.03 -24.06 2.99
N THR A 45 0.65 -25.00 3.72
CA THR A 45 0.58 -26.44 3.45
C THR A 45 -0.60 -27.13 4.13
N ASP A 46 -1.44 -26.40 4.89
CA ASP A 46 -2.64 -26.98 5.49
C ASP A 46 -3.71 -27.21 4.39
N PRO A 47 -4.11 -28.48 4.14
CA PRO A 47 -5.07 -28.80 3.09
C PRO A 47 -6.47 -28.22 3.37
N VAL A 48 -6.86 -28.06 4.64
CA VAL A 48 -8.15 -27.49 5.02
C VAL A 48 -8.18 -25.99 4.72
N LEU A 49 -7.12 -25.26 5.06
CA LEU A 49 -7.01 -23.83 4.73
C LEU A 49 -6.94 -23.62 3.22
N ALA A 50 -6.16 -24.44 2.51
CA ALA A 50 -6.07 -24.37 1.05
C ALA A 50 -7.43 -24.62 0.39
N GLN A 51 -8.20 -25.62 0.85
CA GLN A 51 -9.53 -25.90 0.32
C GLN A 51 -10.49 -24.73 0.57
N LYS A 52 -10.45 -24.11 1.76
CA LYS A 52 -11.24 -22.90 2.07
C LYS A 52 -10.83 -21.72 1.18
N ALA A 53 -9.54 -21.48 1.01
CA ALA A 53 -9.02 -20.42 0.17
C ALA A 53 -9.46 -20.59 -1.30
N ILE A 54 -9.34 -21.81 -1.86
CA ILE A 54 -9.85 -22.13 -3.20
C ILE A 54 -11.37 -21.92 -3.27
N GLY A 55 -12.11 -22.29 -2.22
CA GLY A 55 -13.55 -22.03 -2.10
C GLY A 55 -13.89 -20.54 -2.24
N VAL A 56 -13.19 -19.69 -1.50
CA VAL A 56 -13.33 -18.22 -1.55
C VAL A 56 -12.98 -17.68 -2.94
N VAL A 57 -11.88 -18.14 -3.53
CA VAL A 57 -11.47 -17.73 -4.90
C VAL A 57 -12.54 -18.12 -5.92
N CYS A 58 -13.04 -19.37 -5.87
CA CYS A 58 -14.10 -19.83 -6.76
C CYS A 58 -15.42 -19.09 -6.56
N GLN A 59 -15.78 -18.75 -5.32
CA GLN A 59 -16.94 -17.92 -5.02
C GLN A 59 -16.76 -16.52 -5.60
N THR A 60 -15.62 -15.88 -5.34
CA THR A 60 -15.29 -14.54 -5.85
C THR A 60 -15.33 -14.51 -7.37
N ALA A 61 -14.74 -15.51 -8.04
CA ALA A 61 -14.79 -15.63 -9.50
C ALA A 61 -16.23 -15.75 -10.02
N ARG A 62 -17.08 -16.52 -9.32
CA ARG A 62 -18.52 -16.62 -9.65
C ARG A 62 -19.29 -15.32 -9.41
N GLU A 63 -18.92 -14.53 -8.41
CA GLU A 63 -19.53 -13.22 -8.13
C GLU A 63 -19.09 -12.15 -9.14
N LEU A 64 -17.84 -12.23 -9.60
CA LEU A 64 -17.33 -11.36 -10.67
C LEU A 64 -18.08 -11.57 -11.99
N LYS A 65 -18.56 -12.79 -12.26
CA LYS A 65 -19.38 -13.14 -13.43
C LYS A 65 -18.77 -12.71 -14.78
N PHE A 66 -17.45 -12.79 -14.91
CA PHE A 66 -16.81 -12.52 -16.20
C PHE A 66 -17.02 -13.72 -17.13
N ALA A 67 -17.64 -13.49 -18.28
CA ALA A 67 -17.82 -14.52 -19.29
C ALA A 67 -16.57 -14.67 -20.16
N SER A 68 -15.73 -13.63 -20.26
CA SER A 68 -14.51 -13.63 -21.05
C SER A 68 -13.47 -12.61 -20.57
N LEU A 69 -12.22 -12.77 -21.02
CA LEU A 69 -11.15 -11.80 -20.81
C LEU A 69 -11.39 -10.47 -21.54
N ASP A 70 -12.14 -10.48 -22.64
CA ASP A 70 -12.47 -9.27 -23.39
C ASP A 70 -13.44 -8.38 -22.62
N GLU A 71 -14.36 -8.98 -21.85
CA GLU A 71 -15.26 -8.26 -20.96
C GLU A 71 -14.49 -7.54 -19.85
N VAL A 72 -13.42 -8.16 -19.31
CA VAL A 72 -12.54 -7.53 -18.32
C VAL A 72 -11.80 -6.33 -18.91
N ARG A 73 -11.32 -6.44 -20.15
CA ARG A 73 -10.63 -5.34 -20.84
C ARG A 73 -11.56 -4.21 -21.24
N ALA A 74 -12.81 -4.53 -21.54
CA ALA A 74 -13.83 -3.57 -21.93
C ALA A 74 -14.49 -2.86 -20.73
N LEU A 75 -14.13 -3.21 -19.49
CA LEU A 75 -14.68 -2.55 -18.30
C LEU A 75 -14.40 -1.05 -18.33
N THR A 76 -15.47 -0.29 -18.14
CA THR A 76 -15.35 1.14 -17.76
C THR A 76 -14.77 1.26 -16.36
N PHE A 77 -14.20 2.42 -16.01
CA PHE A 77 -13.59 2.65 -14.71
C PHE A 77 -14.54 2.35 -13.54
N ASP A 78 -15.80 2.79 -13.62
CA ASP A 78 -16.80 2.55 -12.58
C ASP A 78 -17.14 1.06 -12.42
N GLN A 79 -17.24 0.34 -13.53
CA GLN A 79 -17.46 -1.11 -13.51
C GLN A 79 -16.22 -1.85 -12.98
N ALA A 80 -15.02 -1.40 -13.35
CA ALA A 80 -13.77 -1.93 -12.84
C ALA A 80 -13.64 -1.71 -11.33
N LEU A 81 -14.08 -0.56 -10.81
CA LEU A 81 -14.13 -0.31 -9.36
C LEU A 81 -15.15 -1.23 -8.67
N ALA A 82 -16.37 -1.35 -9.20
CA ALA A 82 -17.39 -2.21 -8.62
C ALA A 82 -16.98 -3.69 -8.59
N LYS A 83 -16.36 -4.18 -9.68
CA LYS A 83 -15.82 -5.54 -9.76
C LYS A 83 -14.53 -5.68 -8.94
N GLY A 84 -13.71 -4.64 -8.90
CA GLY A 84 -12.49 -4.56 -8.10
C GLY A 84 -12.79 -4.70 -6.61
N ASP A 85 -13.88 -4.10 -6.12
CA ASP A 85 -14.33 -4.26 -4.73
C ASP A 85 -14.65 -5.73 -4.39
N ILE A 86 -15.36 -6.44 -5.28
CA ILE A 86 -15.65 -7.87 -5.11
C ILE A 86 -14.35 -8.69 -5.08
N ALA A 87 -13.46 -8.47 -6.05
CA ALA A 87 -12.17 -9.16 -6.12
C ALA A 87 -11.31 -8.89 -4.88
N PHE A 88 -11.28 -7.63 -4.42
CA PHE A 88 -10.52 -7.21 -3.27
C PHE A 88 -11.07 -7.81 -1.97
N LYS A 89 -12.40 -7.88 -1.80
CA LYS A 89 -13.05 -8.56 -0.67
C LYS A 89 -12.68 -10.05 -0.62
N GLY A 90 -12.73 -10.75 -1.77
CA GLY A 90 -12.32 -12.15 -1.85
C GLY A 90 -10.86 -12.36 -1.46
N LEU A 91 -9.97 -11.49 -1.96
CA LEU A 91 -8.56 -11.53 -1.60
C LEU A 91 -8.32 -11.29 -0.10
N LYS A 92 -9.02 -10.31 0.50
CA LYS A 92 -8.96 -10.06 1.95
C LYS A 92 -9.39 -11.28 2.77
N GLN A 93 -10.48 -11.94 2.38
CA GLN A 93 -10.93 -13.17 3.05
C GLN A 93 -9.90 -14.29 2.97
N VAL A 94 -9.23 -14.47 1.82
CA VAL A 94 -8.14 -15.46 1.69
C VAL A 94 -7.00 -15.11 2.64
N PHE A 95 -6.57 -13.86 2.70
CA PHE A 95 -5.53 -13.43 3.64
C PHE A 95 -5.93 -13.65 5.10
N GLU A 96 -7.18 -13.36 5.44
CA GLU A 96 -7.72 -13.56 6.79
C GLU A 96 -7.71 -15.04 7.20
N LEU A 97 -8.01 -15.97 6.27
CA LEU A 97 -7.88 -17.41 6.51
C LEU A 97 -6.46 -17.84 6.88
N TYR A 98 -5.44 -17.14 6.37
CA TYR A 98 -4.03 -17.35 6.70
C TYR A 98 -3.54 -16.44 7.84
N GLY A 99 -4.43 -15.79 8.58
CA GLY A 99 -4.09 -14.97 9.75
C GLY A 99 -3.65 -13.54 9.44
N LEU A 100 -3.84 -13.07 8.20
CA LEU A 100 -3.57 -11.68 7.80
C LEU A 100 -4.89 -10.93 7.62
N SER A 101 -5.30 -10.19 8.65
CA SER A 101 -6.45 -9.30 8.55
C SER A 101 -6.03 -7.89 8.12
N ILE A 102 -6.34 -7.55 6.87
CA ILE A 102 -6.15 -6.19 6.35
C ILE A 102 -7.07 -5.22 7.08
N ASP A 103 -8.31 -5.63 7.37
CA ASP A 103 -9.28 -4.79 8.06
C ASP A 103 -8.81 -4.45 9.49
N GLN A 104 -8.29 -5.41 10.26
CA GLN A 104 -7.70 -5.11 11.58
C GLN A 104 -6.49 -4.18 11.50
N THR A 105 -5.67 -4.32 10.46
CA THR A 105 -4.51 -3.43 10.24
C THR A 105 -4.99 -2.00 10.01
N LEU A 106 -6.01 -1.81 9.17
CA LEU A 106 -6.58 -0.49 8.89
C LEU A 106 -7.33 0.10 10.08
N ASP A 107 -8.10 -0.71 10.82
CA ASP A 107 -8.83 -0.29 12.02
C ASP A 107 -7.89 0.12 13.16
N SER A 108 -6.66 -0.40 13.17
CA SER A 108 -5.67 -0.07 14.19
C SER A 108 -4.98 1.28 14.01
N VAL A 109 -5.16 1.93 12.84
CA VAL A 109 -4.49 3.20 12.53
C VAL A 109 -5.02 4.30 13.44
N LYS A 110 -4.11 4.91 14.20
CA LYS A 110 -4.37 6.04 15.10
C LYS A 110 -3.40 7.17 14.78
N ALA A 111 -3.94 8.34 14.49
CA ALA A 111 -3.17 9.55 14.31
C ALA A 111 -3.34 10.45 15.54
N VAL A 112 -2.24 10.85 16.16
CA VAL A 112 -2.20 11.74 17.33
C VAL A 112 -1.36 12.95 16.98
N LEU A 113 -1.90 14.14 17.23
CA LEU A 113 -1.14 15.39 17.08
C LEU A 113 -0.11 15.47 18.21
N VAL A 114 1.17 15.56 17.84
CA VAL A 114 2.29 15.69 18.79
C VAL A 114 2.57 17.16 19.07
N SER A 115 2.63 17.97 18.02
CA SER A 115 2.85 19.41 18.15
C SER A 115 2.29 20.15 16.95
N GLU A 116 1.63 21.28 17.17
CA GLU A 116 1.22 22.21 16.12
C GLU A 116 1.94 23.55 16.34
N THR A 117 2.50 24.10 15.27
CA THR A 117 3.23 25.37 15.28
C THR A 117 2.88 26.12 14.01
N GLY A 118 1.80 26.90 14.07
CA GLY A 118 1.30 27.68 12.93
C GLY A 118 0.92 26.77 11.76
N ASP A 119 1.67 26.90 10.66
CA ASP A 119 1.43 26.12 9.43
C ASP A 119 2.18 24.77 9.39
N GLN A 120 2.81 24.36 10.49
CA GLN A 120 3.47 23.05 10.62
C GLN A 120 2.85 22.24 11.77
N ALA A 121 2.64 20.96 11.54
CA ALA A 121 2.18 20.02 12.55
C ALA A 121 3.02 18.74 12.52
N LYS A 122 3.37 18.21 13.68
CA LYS A 122 3.92 16.86 13.81
C LYS A 122 2.80 15.94 14.22
N VAL A 123 2.55 14.92 13.41
CA VAL A 123 1.52 13.91 13.66
C VAL A 123 2.21 12.57 13.84
N LYS A 124 1.96 11.93 14.99
CA LYS A 124 2.36 10.55 15.23
C LYS A 124 1.26 9.64 14.72
N VAL A 125 1.63 8.75 13.82
CA VAL A 125 0.73 7.71 13.30
C VAL A 125 1.20 6.38 13.87
N SER A 126 0.34 5.77 14.68
CA SER A 126 0.53 4.43 15.23
C SER A 126 -0.42 3.49 14.50
N TYR A 127 0.08 2.35 14.01
CA TYR A 127 -0.74 1.32 13.38
C TYR A 127 -0.15 -0.06 13.67
N THR A 128 -0.98 -1.08 13.71
CA THR A 128 -0.57 -2.46 13.92
C THR A 128 -0.55 -3.18 12.58
N LEU A 129 0.63 -3.45 12.05
CA LEU A 129 0.80 -4.27 10.86
C LEU A 129 1.13 -5.70 11.27
N LEU A 130 0.28 -6.68 10.95
CA LEU A 130 0.54 -8.11 11.22
C LEU A 130 0.89 -8.39 12.69
N ALA A 131 0.08 -7.86 13.60
CA ALA A 131 0.30 -7.89 15.06
C ALA A 131 1.58 -7.17 15.55
N THR A 132 2.31 -6.46 14.67
CA THR A 132 3.47 -5.65 15.03
C THR A 132 3.04 -4.18 15.12
N PRO A 133 3.09 -3.56 16.32
CA PRO A 133 2.84 -2.13 16.44
C PRO A 133 3.98 -1.36 15.78
N LEU A 134 3.63 -0.54 14.80
CA LEU A 134 4.51 0.37 14.11
C LEU A 134 4.07 1.80 14.38
N GLU A 135 5.06 2.64 14.65
CA GLU A 135 4.84 4.07 14.85
C GLU A 135 5.79 4.83 13.96
N PHE A 136 5.28 5.90 13.37
CA PHE A 136 6.11 6.89 12.68
C PHE A 136 5.58 8.28 12.98
N GLU A 137 6.51 9.22 13.03
CA GLU A 137 6.19 10.64 13.11
C GLU A 137 6.26 11.21 11.69
N SER A 138 5.19 11.90 11.30
CA SER A 138 5.09 12.59 10.02
C SER A 138 4.98 14.08 10.25
N GLU A 139 5.87 14.83 9.59
CA GLU A 139 5.77 16.28 9.52
C GLU A 139 4.71 16.65 8.49
N MET A 140 3.71 17.41 8.90
CA MET A 140 2.65 17.94 8.08
C MET A 140 2.79 19.45 7.94
N VAL A 141 2.52 19.95 6.75
CA VAL A 141 2.49 21.38 6.42
C VAL A 141 1.09 21.72 5.94
N ARG A 142 0.56 22.84 6.41
CA ARG A 142 -0.71 23.36 5.96
C ARG A 142 -0.52 24.08 4.63
N TYR A 143 -1.19 23.59 3.58
CA TYR A 143 -1.17 24.19 2.25
C TYR A 143 -2.60 24.33 1.74
N GLN A 144 -2.99 25.54 1.33
CA GLN A 144 -4.35 25.86 0.87
C GLN A 144 -5.47 25.35 1.82
N GLY A 145 -5.26 25.48 3.13
CA GLY A 145 -6.24 25.09 4.15
C GLY A 145 -6.34 23.59 4.43
N ARG A 146 -5.54 22.74 3.76
CA ARG A 146 -5.47 21.29 4.00
C ARG A 146 -4.09 20.88 4.52
N TRP A 147 -4.03 19.83 5.33
CA TRP A 147 -2.77 19.29 5.85
C TRP A 147 -2.17 18.29 4.86
N TYR A 148 -0.91 18.49 4.48
CA TYR A 148 -0.16 17.60 3.61
C TYR A 148 1.13 17.17 4.30
N GLY A 149 1.59 15.94 4.08
CA GLY A 149 2.93 15.54 4.53
C GLY A 149 3.99 16.43 3.86
N ALA A 150 4.94 16.97 4.62
CA ALA A 150 5.95 17.92 4.16
C ALA A 150 6.74 17.37 2.96
N ASP A 151 7.17 16.10 3.04
CA ASP A 151 7.90 15.43 1.97
C ASP A 151 7.01 15.13 0.76
N GLY A 152 5.76 14.75 0.98
CA GLY A 152 4.80 14.49 -0.10
C GLY A 152 4.48 15.76 -0.88
N LEU A 153 4.28 16.88 -0.18
CA LEU A 153 4.06 18.18 -0.80
C LEU A 153 5.30 18.66 -1.57
N ARG A 154 6.51 18.48 -1.02
CA ARG A 154 7.76 18.79 -1.73
C ARG A 154 7.93 17.95 -2.99
N LYS A 155 7.66 16.63 -2.93
CA LYS A 155 7.71 15.75 -4.11
C LYS A 155 6.69 16.16 -5.16
N MET A 156 5.43 16.38 -4.77
CA MET A 156 4.37 16.86 -5.67
C MET A 156 4.71 18.20 -6.31
N GLN A 157 5.26 19.15 -5.56
CA GLN A 157 5.69 20.45 -6.10
C GLN A 157 6.87 20.29 -7.05
N LYS A 158 7.83 19.41 -6.75
CA LYS A 158 8.97 19.11 -7.62
C LYS A 158 8.50 18.47 -8.92
N GLU A 159 7.63 17.46 -8.86
CA GLU A 159 7.03 16.80 -10.03
C GLU A 159 6.15 17.77 -10.83
N ALA A 160 5.39 18.65 -10.17
CA ALA A 160 4.60 19.69 -10.83
C ALA A 160 5.49 20.75 -11.49
N ALA A 161 6.61 21.13 -10.85
CA ALA A 161 7.59 22.04 -11.42
C ALA A 161 8.33 21.41 -12.60
N GLU A 162 8.76 20.16 -12.50
CA GLU A 162 9.36 19.40 -13.60
C GLU A 162 8.38 19.20 -14.75
N SER A 163 7.10 18.92 -14.46
CA SER A 163 6.03 18.84 -15.46
C SER A 163 5.74 20.21 -16.10
N ALA A 164 5.78 21.29 -15.33
CA ALA A 164 5.61 22.65 -15.83
C ALA A 164 6.80 23.10 -16.68
N VAL A 165 8.03 22.75 -16.28
CA VAL A 165 9.25 22.99 -17.06
C VAL A 165 9.25 22.12 -18.31
N ALA A 166 8.88 20.85 -18.25
CA ALA A 166 8.73 19.99 -19.43
C ALA A 166 7.68 20.54 -20.40
N LYS A 167 6.57 21.08 -19.88
CA LYS A 167 5.52 21.73 -20.68
C LYS A 167 5.94 23.10 -21.23
N ALA A 168 6.88 23.79 -20.57
CA ALA A 168 7.46 25.06 -21.02
C ALA A 168 8.65 24.88 -21.98
N VAL A 169 9.35 23.73 -21.90
CA VAL A 169 10.50 23.36 -22.74
C VAL A 169 10.08 22.55 -23.96
N ALA A 170 8.85 22.00 -23.99
CA ALA A 170 8.24 21.49 -25.21
C ALA A 170 8.15 22.65 -26.22
N PRO A 171 8.96 22.67 -27.30
CA PRO A 171 8.91 23.75 -28.25
C PRO A 171 7.53 23.71 -28.92
N ALA A 172 7.00 24.88 -29.23
CA ALA A 172 5.92 25.03 -30.18
C ALA A 172 6.32 24.37 -31.50
N ALA A 173 6.00 23.09 -31.66
CA ALA A 173 6.06 22.40 -32.94
C ALA A 173 4.89 22.93 -33.77
N LYS A 174 5.17 24.01 -34.51
CA LYS A 174 4.42 24.40 -35.70
C LYS A 174 4.39 23.23 -36.68
N GLY A 175 3.22 23.01 -37.28
CA GLY A 175 2.97 22.09 -38.40
C GLY A 175 1.49 22.05 -38.68
#